data_AF-A0A9E3SLJ4-F1
#
_entry.id   AF-A0A9E3SLJ4-F1
#
_cell.length_a   1.000
_cell.length_b   1.000
_cell.length_c   1.000
_cell.angle_alpha   90.00
_cell.angle_beta   90.00
_cell.angle_gamma   90.00
#
_symmetry.space_group_name_H-M   'P 1'
#
loop_
_entity.id
_entity.type
_entity.pdbx_description
1 polymer ?
#
loop_
_entity_poly.entity_id
_entity_poly.type
_entity_poly.pdbx_seq_one_letter_code
_entity_poly.pdbx_strand_id
1 'polypeptide(L)'
;MAAREQNERRFKNWDDFADGGRRYWTDRRGIVSGFQRMIKVVDAHEKTLQVVQEIYNDAGELIERHQKFPVDSGHESLVDEE
;
A
#
# COMPACT_ATOMS: atom_id res chain seq x y z
N MET A 1 14.24 3.36 9.90
CA MET A 1 12.77 3.24 10.03
C MET A 1 12.20 4.62 10.21
N ALA A 2 11.06 4.94 9.60
CA ALA A 2 10.46 6.27 9.72
C ALA A 2 9.56 6.31 10.97
N ALA A 3 9.64 7.39 11.74
CA ALA A 3 8.81 7.58 12.94
C ALA A 3 7.33 7.71 12.57
N ARG A 4 6.43 7.40 13.52
CA ARG A 4 4.96 7.48 13.35
C ARG A 4 4.51 8.77 12.69
N GLU A 5 4.92 9.92 13.23
CA GLU A 5 4.56 11.25 12.69
C GLU A 5 5.01 11.44 11.23
N GLN A 6 6.14 10.83 10.83
CA GLN A 6 6.61 10.89 9.44
C GLN A 6 5.76 10.01 8.52
N ASN A 7 5.32 8.83 9.02
CA ASN A 7 4.40 7.97 8.29
C ASN A 7 3.05 8.66 8.11
N GLU A 8 2.48 9.25 9.16
CA GLU A 8 1.20 9.98 9.11
C GLU A 8 1.25 11.21 8.17
N ARG A 9 2.37 11.93 8.12
CA ARG A 9 2.56 13.03 7.15
C ARG A 9 2.61 12.54 5.70
N ARG A 10 3.24 11.39 5.46
CA ARG A 10 3.45 10.83 4.12
C ARG A 10 2.22 10.08 3.61
N PHE A 11 1.56 9.35 4.50
CA PHE A 11 0.40 8.53 4.24
C PHE A 11 -0.80 9.13 4.94
N LYS A 12 -1.67 9.77 4.15
CA LYS A 12 -2.79 10.56 4.64
C LYS A 12 -3.85 9.73 5.36
N ASN A 13 -3.81 8.41 5.19
CA ASN A 13 -4.73 7.47 5.79
C ASN A 13 -3.97 6.42 6.56
N TRP A 14 -4.52 6.00 7.69
CA TRP A 14 -4.01 4.88 8.47
C TRP A 14 -5.11 4.19 9.28
N ASP A 15 -4.82 2.96 9.69
CA ASP A 15 -5.70 2.07 10.42
C ASP A 15 -4.84 1.30 11.44
N ASP A 16 -5.21 1.37 12.71
CA ASP A 16 -4.53 0.66 13.80
C ASP A 16 -4.96 -0.80 13.89
N PHE A 17 -3.99 -1.68 14.11
CA PHE A 17 -4.24 -3.08 14.38
C PHE A 17 -4.29 -3.34 15.89
N ALA A 18 -5.04 -4.36 16.29
CA ALA A 18 -5.22 -4.72 17.70
C ALA A 18 -3.89 -5.11 18.40
N ASP A 19 -2.89 -5.56 17.66
CA ASP A 19 -1.53 -5.86 18.14
C ASP A 19 -0.65 -4.61 18.34
N GLY A 20 -1.18 -3.41 18.08
CA GLY A 20 -0.45 -2.15 18.16
C GLY A 20 0.28 -1.75 16.88
N GLY A 21 0.33 -2.65 15.88
CA GLY A 21 0.74 -2.34 14.53
C GLY A 21 -0.19 -1.35 13.83
N ARG A 22 0.21 -0.94 12.63
CA ARG A 22 -0.56 0.02 11.85
C ARG A 22 -0.37 -0.18 10.36
N ARG A 23 -1.45 0.00 9.62
CA ARG A 23 -1.45 0.07 8.16
C ARG A 23 -1.62 1.52 7.75
N TYR A 24 -0.67 2.02 6.97
CA TYR A 24 -0.70 3.33 6.35
C TYR A 24 -0.98 3.18 4.86
N TRP A 25 -1.77 4.06 4.27
CA TRP A 25 -1.92 4.13 2.82
C TRP A 25 -2.12 5.54 2.28
N THR A 26 -1.83 5.69 0.99
CA THR A 26 -2.12 6.91 0.25
C THR A 26 -2.45 6.56 -1.20
N ASP A 27 -3.40 7.30 -1.75
CA ASP A 27 -3.91 7.08 -3.09
C ASP A 27 -3.41 8.21 -3.99
N ARG A 28 -2.92 7.83 -5.16
CA ARG A 28 -2.51 8.74 -6.23
C ARG A 28 -3.30 8.41 -7.47
N ARG A 29 -4.14 9.35 -7.91
CA ARG A 29 -4.90 9.21 -9.14
C ARG A 29 -3.94 9.10 -10.33
N GLY A 30 -4.22 8.14 -11.22
CA GLY A 30 -3.48 8.01 -12.47
C GLY A 30 -3.70 9.24 -13.35
N ILE A 31 -2.75 9.49 -14.27
CA ILE A 31 -2.87 10.60 -15.23
C ILE A 31 -4.01 10.33 -16.23
N VAL A 32 -4.18 9.07 -16.63
CA VAL A 32 -5.12 8.65 -17.68
C VAL A 32 -6.34 7.95 -17.10
N SER A 33 -6.12 6.96 -16.23
CA SER A 33 -7.17 6.11 -15.66
C SER A 33 -6.76 5.59 -14.28
N GLY A 34 -7.76 5.25 -13.48
CA GLY A 34 -7.58 4.52 -12.23
C GLY A 34 -6.80 5.28 -11.16
N PHE A 35 -6.27 4.52 -10.20
CA PHE A 35 -5.41 5.08 -9.16
C PHE A 35 -4.43 4.04 -8.63
N GLN A 36 -3.29 4.52 -8.16
CA GLN A 36 -2.31 3.74 -7.44
C GLN A 36 -2.51 3.95 -5.94
N ARG A 37 -2.55 2.88 -5.17
CA ARG A 37 -2.49 2.89 -3.70
C ARG A 37 -1.15 2.37 -3.24
N MET A 38 -0.44 3.16 -2.43
CA MET A 38 0.78 2.70 -1.75
C MET A 38 0.44 2.36 -0.31
N ILE A 39 0.66 1.10 0.09
CA ILE A 39 0.38 0.57 1.42
C ILE A 39 1.69 0.26 2.13
N LYS A 40 1.78 0.68 3.39
CA LYS A 40 2.88 0.33 4.29
C LYS A 40 2.30 -0.21 5.59
N VAL A 41 2.69 -1.43 5.96
CA VAL A 41 2.34 -2.04 7.25
C VAL A 41 3.54 -2.02 8.17
N VAL A 42 3.31 -1.63 9.42
CA VAL A 42 4.31 -1.62 10.50
C VAL A 42 3.80 -2.35 11.73
N ASP A 43 4.72 -2.83 12.58
CA ASP A 43 4.40 -3.33 13.92
C ASP A 43 4.26 -2.21 14.96
N ALA A 44 4.02 -2.58 16.22
CA ALA A 44 3.88 -1.67 17.35
C ALA A 44 5.12 -0.76 17.61
N HIS A 45 6.28 -1.14 17.07
CA HIS A 45 7.53 -0.38 17.16
C HIS A 45 7.82 0.43 15.87
N GLU A 46 6.82 0.61 14.99
CA GLU A 46 6.93 1.26 13.68
C GLU A 46 7.97 0.58 12.76
N LYS A 47 8.28 -0.70 13.00
CA LYS A 47 9.12 -1.49 12.10
C LYS A 47 8.29 -1.97 10.94
N THR A 48 8.74 -1.65 9.72
CA THR A 48 8.08 -2.05 8.48
C THR A 48 8.01 -3.56 8.39
N LEU A 49 6.78 -4.09 8.28
CA LEU A 49 6.49 -5.50 8.03
C LEU A 49 6.22 -5.75 6.56
N GLN A 50 5.53 -4.81 5.89
CA GLN A 50 5.15 -4.97 4.48
C GLN A 50 5.11 -3.63 3.76
N VAL A 51 5.48 -3.64 2.48
CA VAL A 51 5.23 -2.53 1.56
C VAL A 51 4.63 -3.10 0.29
N VAL A 52 3.45 -2.62 -0.07
CA VAL A 52 2.70 -3.08 -1.24
C VAL A 52 2.27 -1.87 -2.06
N GLN A 53 2.41 -1.97 -3.36
CA GLN A 53 1.83 -1.06 -4.32
C GLN A 53 0.70 -1.78 -5.04
N GLU A 54 -0.47 -1.16 -5.06
CA GLU A 54 -1.67 -1.68 -5.68
C GLU A 54 -2.12 -0.69 -6.75
N ILE A 55 -2.50 -1.21 -7.92
CA ILE A 55 -3.02 -0.43 -9.05
C ILE A 55 -4.48 -0.82 -9.23
N TYR A 56 -5.35 0.18 -9.24
CA TYR A 56 -6.77 0.03 -9.41
C TYR A 56 -7.22 0.67 -10.72
N ASN A 57 -8.20 0.06 -11.38
CA ASN A 57 -8.86 0.65 -12.55
C ASN A 57 -9.88 1.75 -12.14
N ASP A 58 -10.55 2.37 -13.10
CA ASP A 58 -11.57 3.41 -12.84
C ASP A 58 -12.83 2.88 -12.14
N ALA A 59 -13.10 1.57 -12.21
CA ALA A 59 -14.18 0.91 -11.47
C ALA A 59 -13.79 0.64 -10.00
N GLY A 60 -12.54 0.89 -9.61
CA GLY A 60 -12.03 0.62 -8.27
C GLY A 60 -11.64 -0.83 -8.05
N GLU A 61 -11.45 -1.61 -9.12
CA GLU A 61 -11.01 -3.00 -9.07
C GLU A 61 -9.48 -3.07 -9.10
N LEU A 62 -8.91 -3.94 -8.27
CA LEU A 62 -7.47 -4.14 -8.19
C LEU A 62 -7.01 -4.93 -9.42
N ILE A 63 -6.17 -4.31 -10.26
CA ILE A 63 -5.70 -4.92 -11.50
C ILE A 63 -4.24 -5.37 -11.45
N GLU A 64 -3.44 -4.78 -10.57
CA GLU A 64 -2.04 -5.16 -10.38
C GLU A 64 -1.62 -4.95 -8.93
N ARG A 65 -0.82 -5.88 -8.41
CA ARG A 65 -0.23 -5.80 -7.09
C ARG A 65 1.26 -6.06 -7.17
N HIS A 66 2.04 -5.21 -6.50
CA HIS A 66 3.48 -5.35 -6.40
C HIS A 66 3.88 -5.29 -4.93
N GLN A 67 4.28 -6.45 -4.38
CA GLN A 67 4.88 -6.49 -3.05
C GLN A 67 6.37 -6.16 -3.15
N LYS A 68 6.79 -5.08 -2.49
CA LYS A 68 8.18 -4.59 -2.49
C LYS A 68 8.98 -5.02 -1.26
N PHE A 69 8.29 -5.35 -0.17
CA PHE A 69 8.88 -5.75 1.10
C PHE A 69 7.93 -6.70 1.84
N PRO A 70 8.41 -7.72 2.58
CA PRO A 70 9.82 -8.01 2.93
C PRO A 70 10.64 -8.64 1.80
N VAL A 71 9.97 -9.32 0.87
CA VAL A 71 10.56 -9.88 -0.34
C VAL A 71 9.85 -9.23 -1.52
N ASP A 72 10.64 -8.69 -2.46
CA ASP A 72 10.12 -8.15 -3.71
C ASP A 72 9.63 -9.31 -4.57
N SER A 73 8.31 -9.44 -4.72
CA SER A 73 7.69 -10.52 -5.48
C SER A 73 7.50 -10.16 -6.96
N GLY A 74 7.94 -8.96 -7.37
CA GLY A 74 7.62 -8.39 -8.67
C GLY A 74 6.15 -7.96 -8.80
N HIS A 75 5.73 -7.73 -10.05
CA HIS A 75 4.36 -7.36 -10.39
C HIS A 75 3.52 -8.62 -10.62
N GLU A 76 2.38 -8.69 -9.92
CA GLU A 76 1.35 -9.68 -10.12
C GLU A 76 0.14 -8.99 -10.74
N SER A 77 -0.13 -9.30 -12.02
CA SER A 77 -1.37 -8.89 -12.68
C SER A 77 -2.52 -9.73 -12.14
N LEU A 78 -3.59 -9.07 -11.71
CA LEU A 78 -4.77 -9.70 -11.12
C LEU A 78 -5.99 -9.64 -12.06
N VAL A 79 -5.81 -9.08 -13.24
CA VAL A 79 -6.77 -9.18 -14.33
C VAL A 79 -6.47 -10.44 -15.14
N ASP A 80 -7.39 -11.40 -15.13
CA ASP A 80 -7.44 -12.42 -16.17
C ASP A 80 -7.77 -11.73 -17.49
N GLU A 81 -6.84 -11.76 -18.44
CA GLU A 81 -7.13 -11.44 -19.83
C GLU A 81 -7.94 -12.62 -20.40
N GLU A 82 -9.28 -12.56 -20.35
CA GLU A 82 -10.16 -13.44 -21.16
C GLU A 82 -10.17 -13.03 -22.64
#